data_AF-A0AA43FQ48-F1
#
_entry.id   AF-A0AA43FQ48-F1
#
_cell.length_a   1.000
_cell.length_b   1.000
_cell.length_c   1.000
_cell.angle_alpha   90.00
_cell.angle_beta   90.00
_cell.angle_gamma   90.00
#
_symmetry.space_group_name_H-M   'P 1'
#
loop_
_entity.id
_entity.type
_entity.pdbx_description
1 polymer ?
#
loop_
_entity_poly.entity_id
_entity_poly.type
_entity_poly.pdbx_seq_one_letter_code
_entity_poly.pdbx_strand_id
1 'polypeptide(L)'
;MEMVTTCFQTFLVLLFTFFLPDAAMAGMPGSVELTQLGRFRFQALSFFIFVFLFVSFLFQKLWNYLRKDFDRLPHLSYWRSVGFVLAWALAFNIVLAMISGARELMTPGAWELQGATYKLTFTKKQADDNK
;
A
#
# COMPACT_ATOMS: atom_id res chain seq x y z
N MET A 1 24.41 -14.77 12.33
CA MET A 1 23.88 -14.16 11.08
C MET A 1 22.77 -15.02 10.45
N GLU A 2 22.77 -16.34 10.67
CA GLU A 2 21.73 -17.24 10.14
C GLU A 2 20.38 -17.08 10.86
N MET A 3 20.38 -16.89 12.19
CA MET A 3 19.15 -16.78 12.99
C MET A 3 18.21 -15.61 12.58
N VAL A 4 18.78 -14.47 12.18
CA VAL A 4 18.00 -13.30 11.71
C VAL A 4 17.42 -13.55 10.31
N THR A 5 18.14 -14.30 9.48
CA THR A 5 17.73 -14.66 8.12
C THR A 5 16.59 -15.68 8.17
N THR A 6 16.66 -16.67 9.06
CA THR A 6 15.61 -17.69 9.23
C THR A 6 14.34 -17.09 9.82
N CYS A 7 14.46 -16.18 10.79
CA CYS A 7 13.31 -15.51 11.41
C CYS A 7 12.59 -14.55 10.44
N PHE A 8 13.35 -13.89 9.57
CA PHE A 8 12.79 -13.05 8.50
C PHE A 8 12.14 -13.89 7.38
N GLN A 9 12.75 -15.02 7.02
CA GLN A 9 12.20 -15.97 6.05
C GLN A 9 10.88 -16.57 6.53
N THR A 10 10.79 -16.96 7.81
CA THR A 10 9.54 -17.49 8.38
C THR A 10 8.47 -16.42 8.50
N PHE A 11 8.84 -15.17 8.81
CA PHE A 11 7.90 -14.04 8.83
C PHE A 11 7.34 -13.72 7.44
N LEU A 12 8.19 -13.77 6.40
CA LEU A 12 7.77 -13.60 5.00
C LEU A 12 6.84 -14.74 4.53
N VAL A 13 7.15 -15.98 4.90
CA VAL A 13 6.30 -17.15 4.59
C VAL A 13 4.97 -17.10 5.34
N LEU A 14 4.96 -16.68 6.61
CA LEU A 14 3.74 -16.48 7.39
C LEU A 14 2.87 -15.37 6.80
N LEU A 15 3.47 -14.25 6.37
CA LEU A 15 2.76 -13.14 5.73
C LEU A 15 2.19 -13.56 4.37
N PHE A 16 2.94 -14.34 3.59
CA PHE A 16 2.47 -14.91 2.31
C PHE A 16 1.33 -15.92 2.53
N THR A 17 1.41 -16.72 3.59
CA THR A 17 0.35 -17.67 3.98
C THR A 17 -0.91 -16.93 4.45
N PHE A 18 -0.77 -15.79 5.12
CA PHE A 18 -1.88 -14.94 5.54
C PHE A 18 -2.55 -14.19 4.37
N PHE A 19 -1.83 -14.00 3.27
CA PHE A 19 -2.34 -13.38 2.04
C PHE A 19 -2.95 -14.40 1.06
N LEU A 20 -3.04 -15.69 1.41
CA LEU A 20 -3.88 -16.61 0.65
C LEU A 20 -5.34 -16.14 0.82
N PRO A 21 -6.02 -15.72 -0.25
CA PRO A 21 -7.42 -15.36 -0.15
C PRO A 21 -8.19 -16.61 0.29
N ASP A 22 -8.93 -16.49 1.40
CA ASP A 22 -9.98 -17.43 1.74
C ASP A 22 -11.00 -17.34 0.59
N ALA A 23 -10.89 -18.28 -0.34
CA ALA A 23 -11.82 -18.43 -1.43
C ALA A 23 -13.12 -18.92 -0.81
N ALA A 24 -13.94 -17.97 -0.34
CA ALA A 24 -15.30 -18.23 0.07
C ALA A 24 -16.00 -18.99 -1.06
N MET A 25 -16.13 -20.30 -0.88
CA MET A 25 -16.76 -21.23 -1.81
C MET A 25 -18.27 -21.02 -1.78
N ALA A 26 -18.72 -19.92 -2.38
CA ALA A 26 -20.10 -19.78 -2.82
C ALA A 26 -20.22 -20.56 -4.14
N GLY A 27 -20.85 -21.74 -4.08
CA GLY A 27 -20.93 -22.70 -5.18
C GLY A 27 -21.60 -22.17 -6.44
N MET A 28 -20.81 -21.65 -7.38
CA MET A 28 -21.21 -21.40 -8.76
C MET A 28 -20.37 -22.28 -9.70
N PRO A 29 -20.99 -23.19 -10.49
CA PRO A 29 -20.29 -24.01 -11.46
C PRO A 29 -20.16 -23.25 -12.78
N GLY A 30 -18.93 -23.08 -13.28
CA GLY A 30 -18.70 -22.56 -14.63
C GLY A 30 -17.35 -21.88 -14.80
N SER A 31 -16.34 -22.67 -15.14
CA SER A 31 -14.98 -22.27 -15.54
C SER A 31 -14.10 -21.62 -14.47
N VAL A 32 -12.88 -22.16 -14.33
CA VAL A 32 -11.76 -21.60 -13.57
C VAL A 32 -11.21 -20.38 -14.34
N GLU A 33 -12.07 -19.40 -14.65
CA GLU A 33 -11.63 -18.08 -15.03
C GLU A 33 -11.51 -17.25 -13.77
N LEU A 34 -10.31 -16.70 -13.51
CA LEU A 34 -10.18 -15.62 -12.52
C LEU A 34 -11.24 -14.56 -12.85
N THR A 35 -12.17 -14.32 -11.93
CA THR A 35 -13.16 -13.23 -11.98
C THR A 35 -12.50 -12.00 -12.60
N GLN A 36 -13.13 -11.34 -13.58
CA GLN A 36 -12.56 -10.19 -14.30
C GLN A 36 -11.87 -9.18 -13.36
N LEU A 37 -12.45 -8.95 -12.18
CA LEU A 37 -11.93 -8.10 -11.11
C LEU A 37 -10.59 -8.59 -10.52
N GLY A 38 -10.40 -9.90 -10.39
CA GLY A 38 -9.15 -10.52 -9.95
C GLY A 38 -8.02 -10.29 -10.96
N ARG A 39 -8.29 -10.43 -12.26
CA ARG A 39 -7.28 -10.20 -13.32
C ARG A 39 -6.69 -8.78 -13.25
N PHE A 40 -7.53 -7.76 -13.08
CA PHE A 40 -7.07 -6.37 -12.95
C PHE A 40 -6.20 -6.14 -11.72
N ARG A 41 -6.56 -6.72 -10.58
CA ARG A 41 -5.77 -6.60 -9.34
C ARG A 41 -4.42 -7.30 -9.44
N PHE A 42 -4.38 -8.50 -10.03
CA PHE A 42 -3.13 -9.23 -10.26
C PHE A 42 -2.21 -8.47 -11.21
N GLN A 43 -2.73 -7.91 -12.30
CA GLN A 43 -1.93 -7.10 -13.22
C GLN A 43 -1.35 -5.86 -12.53
N ALA A 44 -2.18 -5.14 -11.76
CA ALA A 44 -1.73 -3.97 -11.00
C ALA A 44 -0.66 -4.35 -9.97
N LEU A 45 -0.83 -5.47 -9.26
CA LEU A 45 0.12 -5.95 -8.26
C LEU A 45 1.46 -6.34 -8.90
N SER A 46 1.43 -7.06 -10.03
CA SER A 46 2.63 -7.45 -10.77
C SER A 46 3.42 -6.22 -11.25
N PHE A 47 2.72 -5.23 -11.82
CA PHE A 47 3.35 -3.98 -12.23
C PHE A 47 3.93 -3.21 -11.04
N PHE A 48 3.19 -3.12 -9.93
CA PHE A 48 3.64 -2.46 -8.72
C PHE A 48 4.90 -3.12 -8.14
N ILE A 49 4.92 -4.44 -8.00
CA ILE A 49 6.09 -5.19 -7.51
C ILE A 49 7.29 -4.97 -8.45
N PHE A 50 7.07 -5.06 -9.76
CA PHE A 50 8.14 -4.83 -10.74
C PHE A 50 8.75 -3.43 -10.61
N VAL A 51 7.92 -2.38 -10.59
CA VAL A 51 8.39 -0.99 -10.43
C VAL A 51 9.07 -0.79 -9.08
N PHE A 52 8.51 -1.35 -8.01
CA PHE A 52 9.09 -1.25 -6.66
C PHE A 52 10.50 -1.87 -6.58
N LEU A 53 10.67 -3.08 -7.13
CA LEU A 53 11.98 -3.73 -7.21
C LEU A 53 12.94 -2.95 -8.12
N PHE A 54 12.45 -2.42 -9.23
CA PHE A 54 13.24 -1.60 -10.15
C PHE A 54 13.76 -0.31 -9.50
N VAL A 55 12.91 0.40 -8.76
CA VAL A 55 13.31 1.61 -8.00
C VAL A 55 14.30 1.26 -6.89
N SER A 56 14.08 0.16 -6.18
CA SER A 56 15.02 -0.33 -5.14
C SER A 56 16.40 -0.66 -5.72
N PHE A 57 16.43 -1.22 -6.93
CA PHE A 57 17.67 -1.49 -7.67
C PHE A 57 18.39 -0.19 -8.09
N LEU A 58 17.65 0.79 -8.60
CA LEU A 58 18.19 2.12 -8.92
C LEU A 58 18.80 2.79 -7.68
N PHE A 59 18.10 2.75 -6.55
CA PHE A 59 18.58 3.29 -5.28
C PHE A 59 19.88 2.61 -4.85
N GLN A 60 19.96 1.27 -4.93
CA GLN A 60 21.19 0.55 -4.63
C GLN A 60 22.35 0.98 -5.54
N LYS A 61 22.11 1.08 -6.85
CA LYS A 61 23.14 1.50 -7.81
C LYS A 61 23.62 2.92 -7.54
N LEU A 62 22.69 3.84 -7.26
CA LEU A 62 23.02 5.21 -6.94
C LEU A 62 23.85 5.31 -5.66
N TRP A 63 23.47 4.56 -4.62
CA TRP A 63 24.23 4.50 -3.37
C TRP A 63 25.64 3.96 -3.56
N ASN A 64 25.77 2.86 -4.31
CA ASN A 64 27.07 2.26 -4.61
C ASN A 64 27.92 3.12 -5.55
N TYR A 65 27.29 3.92 -6.41
CA TYR A 65 27.98 4.93 -7.20
C TYR A 65 28.53 6.04 -6.31
N LEU A 66 27.69 6.60 -5.42
CA LEU A 66 28.07 7.68 -4.51
C LEU A 66 29.14 7.26 -3.50
N ARG A 67 29.16 5.99 -3.11
CA ARG A 67 30.23 5.41 -2.29
C ARG A 67 31.61 5.57 -2.92
N LYS A 68 31.73 5.60 -4.25
CA LYS A 68 33.03 5.77 -4.91
C LYS A 68 33.71 7.09 -4.52
N ASP A 69 32.92 8.11 -4.23
CA ASP A 69 33.41 9.44 -3.87
C ASP A 69 33.59 9.61 -2.35
N PHE A 70 33.09 8.67 -1.54
CA PHE A 70 33.10 8.74 -0.08
C PHE A 70 33.47 7.40 0.56
N ASP A 71 34.74 7.24 0.96
CA ASP A 71 35.28 6.02 1.59
C ASP A 71 34.58 5.59 2.89
N ARG A 72 33.86 6.51 3.55
CA ARG A 72 33.16 6.24 4.82
C ARG A 72 31.81 5.53 4.65
N LEU A 73 31.28 5.36 3.44
CA LEU A 73 29.93 4.81 3.25
C LEU A 73 29.90 3.27 3.28
N PRO A 74 29.01 2.67 4.10
CA PRO A 74 28.84 1.22 4.15
C PRO A 74 28.21 0.67 2.86
N HIS A 75 28.64 -0.52 2.44
CA HIS A 75 28.12 -1.19 1.25
C HIS A 75 26.66 -1.61 1.45
N LEU A 76 25.80 -1.20 0.51
CA LEU A 76 24.37 -1.49 0.55
C LEU A 76 24.07 -2.76 -0.25
N SER A 77 23.66 -3.83 0.45
CA SER A 77 23.11 -5.02 -0.19
C SER A 77 21.74 -4.72 -0.79
N TYR A 78 21.35 -5.43 -1.85
CA TYR A 78 20.06 -5.24 -2.52
C TYR A 78 18.89 -5.35 -1.53
N TRP A 79 18.94 -6.33 -0.63
CA TRP A 79 17.92 -6.51 0.42
C TRP A 79 17.81 -5.34 1.40
N ARG A 80 18.95 -4.72 1.73
CA ARG A 80 18.96 -3.51 2.56
C ARG A 80 18.33 -2.33 1.82
N SER A 81 18.52 -2.26 0.50
CA SER A 81 17.94 -1.23 -0.36
C SER A 81 16.42 -1.38 -0.45
N VAL A 82 15.95 -2.61 -0.69
CA VAL A 82 14.52 -2.93 -0.70
C VAL A 82 13.88 -2.61 0.65
N GLY A 83 14.51 -3.03 1.75
CA GLY A 83 14.01 -2.72 3.10
C GLY A 83 13.97 -1.22 3.38
N PHE A 84 14.99 -0.47 2.94
CA PHE A 84 15.03 0.99 3.10
C PHE A 84 13.92 1.67 2.30
N VAL A 85 13.76 1.32 1.01
CA VAL A 85 12.71 1.89 0.16
C VAL A 85 11.31 1.53 0.66
N LEU A 86 11.12 0.31 1.18
CA LEU A 86 9.85 -0.10 1.80
C LEU A 86 9.54 0.71 3.05
N ALA A 87 10.50 0.80 3.97
CA ALA A 87 10.34 1.56 5.22
C ALA A 87 10.08 3.05 4.93
N TRP A 88 10.78 3.60 3.94
CA TRP A 88 10.56 4.97 3.47
C TRP A 88 9.15 5.15 2.91
N ALA A 89 8.70 4.26 2.02
CA ALA A 89 7.36 4.31 1.45
C ALA A 89 6.27 4.24 2.54
N LEU A 90 6.42 3.35 3.53
CA LEU A 90 5.51 3.23 4.67
C LEU A 90 5.48 4.50 5.54
N ALA A 91 6.66 5.06 5.86
CA ALA A 91 6.75 6.29 6.65
C ALA A 91 6.03 7.45 5.94
N PHE A 92 6.25 7.61 4.63
CA PHE A 92 5.53 8.62 3.84
C PHE A 92 4.02 8.36 3.78
N ASN A 93 3.61 7.10 3.66
CA ASN A 93 2.19 6.75 3.66
C ASN A 93 1.51 7.16 4.98
N ILE A 94 2.17 6.93 6.12
CA ILE A 94 1.67 7.36 7.44
C ILE A 94 1.52 8.88 7.49
N VAL A 95 2.52 9.63 7.02
CA VAL A 95 2.45 11.10 6.99
C VAL A 95 1.30 11.57 6.11
N LEU A 96 1.14 11.00 4.92
CA LEU A 96 0.04 11.32 4.01
C LEU A 96 -1.33 10.99 4.62
N ALA A 97 -1.44 9.86 5.32
CA ALA A 97 -2.65 9.48 6.04
C ALA A 97 -2.97 10.48 7.16
N MET A 98 -1.97 10.95 7.91
CA MET A 98 -2.16 11.98 8.94
C MET A 98 -2.58 13.33 8.35
N ILE A 99 -2.04 13.74 7.20
CA ILE A 99 -2.48 14.95 6.50
C ILE A 99 -3.93 14.82 6.04
N SER A 100 -4.32 13.66 5.51
CA SER A 100 -5.72 13.39 5.14
C SER A 100 -6.64 13.40 6.36
N GLY A 101 -6.23 12.80 7.48
CA GLY A 101 -7.00 12.80 8.72
C GLY A 101 -7.16 14.21 9.31
N ALA A 102 -6.12 15.04 9.25
CA ALA A 102 -6.20 16.44 9.68
C ALA A 102 -7.20 17.24 8.82
N ARG A 103 -7.26 16.98 7.51
CA ARG A 103 -8.23 17.60 6.61
C ARG A 103 -9.67 17.24 7.00
N GLU A 104 -9.93 16.00 7.38
CA GLU A 104 -11.26 15.54 7.82
C GLU A 104 -11.68 16.21 9.13
N LEU A 105 -10.73 16.46 10.05
CA LEU A 105 -10.96 17.21 11.29
C LEU A 105 -11.19 18.71 11.06
N MET A 106 -10.57 19.31 10.03
CA MET A 106 -10.72 20.73 9.70
C MET A 106 -11.99 21.05 8.90
N THR A 107 -12.79 20.04 8.53
CA THR A 107 -14.17 20.22 8.05
C THR A 107 -15.19 19.73 9.08
N PRO A 108 -15.24 20.32 10.29
CA PRO A 108 -16.27 19.97 11.26
C PRO A 108 -17.63 20.38 10.67
N GLY A 109 -18.53 19.42 10.43
CA GLY A 109 -19.89 19.65 9.93
C GLY A 109 -20.19 19.25 8.48
N ALA A 110 -19.29 18.57 7.75
CA ALA A 110 -19.61 18.06 6.40
C ALA A 110 -20.58 16.88 6.40
N TRP A 111 -20.68 16.16 7.52
CA TRP A 111 -21.50 14.97 7.69
C TRP A 111 -22.52 15.20 8.81
N GLU A 112 -23.80 15.29 8.48
CA GLU A 112 -24.89 15.26 9.45
C GLU A 112 -25.57 13.88 9.43
N LEU A 113 -25.78 13.30 10.61
CA LEU A 113 -26.61 12.11 10.78
C LEU A 113 -28.08 12.46 10.45
N GLN A 114 -28.61 11.90 9.36
CA GLN A 114 -30.06 11.89 9.08
C GLN A 114 -30.59 10.47 9.26
N GLY A 115 -31.07 10.15 10.46
CA GLY A 115 -31.59 8.81 10.77
C GLY A 115 -30.47 7.75 10.78
N ALA A 116 -30.60 6.70 9.96
CA ALA A 116 -29.65 5.57 9.89
C ALA A 116 -28.56 5.74 8.81
N THR A 117 -28.47 6.89 8.13
CA THR A 117 -27.50 7.13 7.06
C THR A 117 -26.97 8.57 7.13
N TYR A 118 -25.68 8.73 6.85
CA TYR A 118 -25.02 10.03 6.80
C TYR A 118 -25.25 10.67 5.43
N LYS A 119 -25.75 11.91 5.39
CA LYS A 119 -25.88 12.69 4.15
C LYS A 119 -25.06 13.97 4.23
N LEU A 120 -24.47 14.34 3.09
CA LEU A 120 -23.73 15.59 2.94
C LEU A 120 -24.72 16.78 2.90
N THR A 121 -24.47 17.80 3.72
CA THR A 121 -25.34 18.96 3.95
C THR A 121 -25.67 19.76 2.67
N PHE A 122 -24.81 19.69 1.64
CA PHE A 122 -25.04 20.36 0.33
C PHE A 122 -26.35 19.96 -0.36
N THR A 123 -26.89 18.77 -0.05
CA THR A 123 -28.14 18.28 -0.64
C THR A 123 -29.36 19.00 -0.09
N LYS A 124 -29.33 19.46 1.18
CA LYS A 124 -30.48 20.10 1.82
C LYS A 124 -30.72 21.51 1.29
N LYS A 125 -29.65 22.28 1.06
CA LYS A 125 -29.75 23.68 0.60
C LYS A 125 -30.24 23.82 -0.85
N GLN A 126 -29.98 22.85 -1.72
CA GLN A 126 -30.47 22.88 -3.11
C GLN A 126 -31.96 22.50 -3.25
N ALA A 127 -32.55 21.84 -2.26
CA ALA A 127 -33.96 21.45 -2.28
C ALA A 127 -34.89 22.57 -1.79
N ASP A 128 -34.41 23.47 -0.92
CA ASP A 128 -35.19 24.59 -0.40
C ASP A 128 -35.13 25.86 -1.27
N ASP A 129 -34.19 25.97 -2.22
CA ASP A 129 -34.05 27.12 -3.13
C ASP A 129 -34.87 26.98 -4.43
N ASN A 130 -35.65 25.89 -4.55
CA ASN A 130 -36.53 25.59 -5.69
C ASN A 130 -38.00 25.48 -5.23
N LYS A 131 -38.38 26.31 -4.25
CA LYS A 131 -39.73 26.43 -3.71
C LYS A 131 -40.05 27.90 -3.44
#